data_AF-B4PBV2-F1
#
_entry.id   AF-B4PBV2-F1
#
_cell.length_a   1.000
_cell.length_b   1.000
_cell.length_c   1.000
_cell.angle_alpha   90.00
_cell.angle_beta   90.00
_cell.angle_gamma   90.00
#
_symmetry.space_group_name_H-M   'P 1'
#
loop_
_entity.id
_entity.type
_entity.pdbx_description
1 polymer ?
#
loop_
_entity_poly.entity_id
_entity_poly.type
_entity_poly.pdbx_seq_one_letter_code
_entity_poly.pdbx_strand_id
1 'polypeptide(L)'
;MIKTSQCYRDNGDMSEEDSFVILGSSPYSSLVPDGSLVSDGFDDVQEAKEPVASTSTQPPTVNSTPVSMSASQQQHISLDSESSQHQSLATSFIMGEVQSDVLKNSVYSQFPSLCSLQASAEDVVKLQNMMTEYLALKSTLDKVNQTMLNYHKLTQQWRQEAADREQQYKEQLKECQVQVETLREENQKLKEDLETKIEQIEVVQSISQKEQDELRQSVSGKQSLIDNMRVEIDKLQQLKMHSFEFVPEDGSQKEPDPSMALNYVQRDEHDRQVRDLQRQLSKLLAENLEVTEMKKTYIEEIDCLKVTLASAQELMQKMHRDINELKAKDIQKQEVIEHLQTQNDIYRKDFEMERADREKNAGEKDQYLLDLRALQRRNQELIEALAESHKASKASSTASSLSSSRSSLREEQRPVLDPTGAASRTSDTTLRCPICSKSFNTLSVLQSHVNDCLDKN
;
A
#
# COMPACT_ATOMS: atom_id res chain seq x y z
N MET A 1 -4.11 -62.00 -56.59
CA MET A 1 -4.94 -62.39 -55.43
C MET A 1 -4.91 -61.22 -54.45
N ILE A 2 -5.95 -60.38 -54.47
CA ILE A 2 -7.00 -60.26 -53.42
C ILE A 2 -6.41 -59.58 -52.17
N LYS A 3 -6.54 -58.23 -52.09
CA LYS A 3 -7.55 -57.45 -51.32
C LYS A 3 -7.21 -57.46 -49.81
N THR A 4 -7.31 -56.40 -49.01
CA THR A 4 -8.06 -55.13 -49.05
C THR A 4 -7.73 -54.33 -47.78
N SER A 5 -7.77 -52.99 -47.87
CA SER A 5 -8.49 -52.05 -46.97
C SER A 5 -8.09 -51.95 -45.48
N GLN A 6 -8.28 -50.86 -44.74
CA GLN A 6 -8.69 -49.45 -44.94
C GLN A 6 -8.51 -48.75 -43.58
N CYS A 7 -8.39 -47.42 -43.65
CA CYS A 7 -8.98 -46.41 -42.75
C CYS A 7 -8.90 -46.57 -41.21
N TYR A 8 -8.29 -45.56 -40.58
CA TYR A 8 -8.89 -44.78 -39.49
C TYR A 8 -8.65 -43.29 -39.84
N ARG A 9 -9.69 -42.51 -40.18
CA ARG A 9 -10.43 -41.54 -39.33
C ARG A 9 -9.44 -40.61 -38.61
N ASP A 10 -9.26 -39.34 -38.95
CA ASP A 10 -10.18 -38.23 -39.27
C ASP A 10 -11.42 -38.17 -38.37
N ASN A 11 -11.31 -37.32 -37.35
CA ASN A 11 -12.34 -36.82 -36.45
C ASN A 11 -11.74 -35.65 -35.66
N GLY A 12 -12.22 -34.45 -35.92
CA GLY A 12 -11.83 -33.26 -35.17
C GLY A 12 -12.43 -31.96 -35.69
N ASP A 13 -13.62 -32.02 -36.28
CA ASP A 13 -14.50 -30.87 -36.48
C ASP A 13 -15.04 -30.49 -35.10
N MET A 14 -14.47 -29.45 -34.48
CA MET A 14 -15.02 -28.82 -33.28
C MET A 14 -15.69 -27.53 -33.73
N SER A 15 -17.02 -27.56 -33.62
CA SER A 15 -17.92 -26.48 -33.96
C SER A 15 -17.60 -25.20 -33.20
N GLU A 16 -17.77 -24.11 -33.93
CA GLU A 16 -17.83 -22.72 -33.50
C GLU A 16 -18.92 -22.49 -32.44
N GLU A 17 -18.61 -22.61 -31.16
CA GLU A 17 -19.36 -21.90 -30.12
C GLU A 17 -18.61 -21.83 -28.78
N ASP A 18 -17.57 -20.99 -28.75
CA ASP A 18 -17.10 -20.38 -27.50
C ASP A 18 -17.63 -18.95 -27.40
N SER A 19 -18.71 -18.85 -26.63
CA SER A 19 -19.30 -17.63 -26.11
C SER A 19 -18.26 -16.85 -25.29
N PHE A 20 -17.64 -15.84 -25.92
CA PHE A 20 -16.84 -14.86 -25.18
C PHE A 20 -17.77 -13.89 -24.45
N VAL A 21 -17.97 -14.13 -23.16
CA VAL A 21 -18.43 -13.09 -22.24
C VAL A 21 -17.29 -12.07 -22.11
N ILE A 22 -17.44 -10.93 -22.79
CA ILE A 22 -16.64 -9.75 -22.52
C ILE A 22 -17.11 -9.20 -21.17
N LEU A 23 -16.54 -9.71 -20.08
CA LEU A 23 -16.57 -8.98 -18.81
C LEU A 23 -15.64 -7.78 -18.98
N GLY A 24 -16.25 -6.65 -19.35
CA GLY A 24 -15.64 -5.34 -19.27
C GLY A 24 -15.07 -5.14 -17.88
N SER A 25 -13.76 -5.31 -17.76
CA SER A 25 -13.02 -5.01 -16.56
C SER A 25 -12.91 -3.49 -16.51
N SER A 26 -13.77 -2.89 -15.68
CA SER A 26 -13.63 -1.52 -15.21
C SER A 26 -12.19 -1.26 -14.77
N PRO A 27 -11.57 -0.12 -15.11
CA PRO A 27 -10.24 0.22 -14.62
C PRO A 27 -10.35 0.51 -13.12
N TYR A 28 -9.98 -0.47 -12.28
CA TYR A 28 -9.74 -0.20 -10.87
C TYR A 28 -8.48 0.65 -10.75
N SER A 29 -8.70 1.89 -10.32
CA SER A 29 -7.68 2.79 -9.82
C SER A 29 -6.99 2.13 -8.63
N SER A 30 -5.71 1.80 -8.79
CA SER A 30 -4.84 1.39 -7.69
C SER A 30 -3.80 2.47 -7.47
N LEU A 31 -4.19 3.50 -6.74
CA LEU A 31 -3.29 4.34 -5.95
C LEU A 31 -4.10 4.85 -4.75
N VAL A 32 -3.91 4.22 -3.60
CA VAL A 32 -4.12 4.89 -2.31
C VAL A 32 -2.78 4.86 -1.59
N PRO A 33 -2.19 6.03 -1.32
CA PRO A 33 -1.30 6.24 -0.20
C PRO A 33 -2.12 6.42 1.09
N ASP A 34 -1.56 5.91 2.17
CA ASP A 34 -2.19 5.74 3.47
C ASP A 34 -2.56 7.09 4.15
N GLY A 35 -3.82 7.17 4.60
CA GLY A 35 -4.29 7.73 5.87
C GLY A 35 -4.07 9.20 6.25
N SER A 36 -5.13 10.03 6.09
CA SER A 36 -5.75 10.72 7.24
C SER A 36 -7.16 11.21 6.87
N LEU A 37 -8.18 10.53 7.39
CA LEU A 37 -9.59 10.93 7.32
C LEU A 37 -9.98 11.60 8.63
N VAL A 38 -10.46 12.85 8.51
CA VAL A 38 -11.45 13.41 9.43
C VAL A 38 -12.74 13.51 8.63
N SER A 39 -13.78 12.87 9.17
CA SER A 39 -15.14 12.90 8.66
C SER A 39 -15.85 14.13 9.20
N ASP A 40 -16.49 14.91 8.32
CA ASP A 40 -17.64 15.74 8.69
C ASP A 40 -18.62 15.71 7.52
N GLY A 41 -19.87 15.34 7.81
CA GLY A 41 -20.91 15.13 6.82
C GLY A 41 -21.92 16.26 6.84
N PHE A 42 -22.41 16.66 5.65
CA PHE A 42 -23.75 17.21 5.47
C PHE A 42 -24.28 16.88 4.06
N ASP A 43 -25.59 16.59 4.04
CA ASP A 43 -26.52 16.52 2.90
C ASP A 43 -26.32 17.66 1.88
N ASP A 44 -26.54 17.41 0.58
CA ASP A 44 -27.82 17.74 -0.08
C ASP A 44 -27.85 17.36 -1.57
N VAL A 45 -29.07 17.29 -2.08
CA VAL A 45 -29.61 16.67 -3.30
C VAL A 45 -29.37 17.45 -4.60
N GLN A 46 -29.11 16.68 -5.66
CA GLN A 46 -29.36 16.89 -7.11
C GLN A 46 -29.54 18.30 -7.70
N GLU A 47 -28.52 18.64 -8.50
CA GLU A 47 -28.55 19.12 -9.89
C GLU A 47 -29.89 19.18 -10.65
N ALA A 48 -30.19 20.35 -11.23
CA ALA A 48 -30.81 20.46 -12.55
C ALA A 48 -30.61 21.84 -13.21
N LYS A 49 -30.04 21.80 -14.43
CA LYS A 49 -30.37 22.60 -15.63
C LYS A 49 -29.89 24.06 -15.75
N GLU A 50 -28.92 24.24 -16.66
CA GLU A 50 -28.83 25.34 -17.65
C GLU A 50 -30.21 25.62 -18.33
N PRO A 51 -30.51 26.80 -18.95
CA PRO A 51 -29.57 27.50 -19.86
C PRO A 51 -29.73 29.04 -20.14
N VAL A 52 -28.77 29.56 -20.93
CA VAL A 52 -28.84 30.66 -21.95
C VAL A 52 -28.84 32.17 -21.54
N ALA A 53 -27.83 32.87 -22.11
CA ALA A 53 -27.77 34.23 -22.69
C ALA A 53 -27.37 35.49 -21.86
N SER A 54 -26.19 35.99 -22.25
CA SER A 54 -25.93 37.33 -22.80
C SER A 54 -25.69 38.56 -21.89
N THR A 55 -24.44 39.03 -21.98
CA THR A 55 -23.95 40.43 -22.07
C THR A 55 -24.09 41.35 -20.85
N SER A 56 -22.96 41.86 -20.36
CA SER A 56 -22.66 43.31 -20.22
C SER A 56 -21.66 43.61 -19.09
N THR A 57 -20.48 44.07 -19.50
CA THR A 57 -19.79 45.30 -19.07
C THR A 57 -19.48 45.54 -17.58
N GLN A 58 -18.15 45.62 -17.33
CA GLN A 58 -17.40 46.38 -16.32
C GLN A 58 -17.08 45.78 -14.93
N PRO A 59 -15.82 45.97 -14.44
CA PRO A 59 -15.32 45.42 -13.19
C PRO A 59 -15.40 46.44 -12.03
N PRO A 60 -15.15 45.99 -10.79
CA PRO A 60 -14.41 46.82 -9.84
C PRO A 60 -13.17 46.10 -9.32
N THR A 61 -12.03 46.65 -9.76
CA THR A 61 -10.87 47.04 -8.96
C THR A 61 -10.99 46.85 -7.45
N VAL A 62 -10.08 46.06 -6.86
CA VAL A 62 -9.46 46.39 -5.56
C VAL A 62 -8.01 45.92 -5.54
N ASN A 63 -7.15 46.89 -5.85
CA ASN A 63 -5.74 47.06 -5.53
C ASN A 63 -5.09 46.00 -4.64
N SER A 64 -4.19 45.23 -5.27
CA SER A 64 -2.97 44.75 -4.64
C SER A 64 -2.00 45.93 -4.50
N THR A 65 -1.54 46.23 -3.29
CA THR A 65 -0.30 46.98 -3.07
C THR A 65 0.55 46.20 -2.06
N PRO A 66 1.85 46.00 -2.33
CA PRO A 66 2.74 45.24 -1.49
C PRO A 66 3.24 46.12 -0.34
N VAL A 67 3.09 45.67 0.89
CA VAL A 67 3.73 46.33 2.03
C VAL A 67 4.94 45.49 2.43
N SER A 68 6.11 46.01 2.06
CA SER A 68 7.37 45.71 2.71
C SER A 68 7.29 46.15 4.18
N MET A 69 7.54 45.21 5.10
CA MET A 69 7.93 45.50 6.49
C MET A 69 9.25 44.76 6.68
N SER A 70 10.38 45.43 6.46
CA SER A 70 11.12 46.12 7.52
C SER A 70 11.37 45.20 8.71
N ALA A 71 12.61 44.72 8.79
CA ALA A 71 13.19 44.09 9.95
C ALA A 71 12.98 44.98 11.18
N SER A 72 12.06 44.57 12.04
CA SER A 72 11.98 45.03 13.42
C SER A 72 12.35 43.85 14.28
N GLN A 73 13.49 43.98 14.95
CA GLN A 73 13.91 43.13 16.06
C GLN A 73 12.74 43.00 17.05
N GLN A 74 12.05 41.87 17.02
CA GLN A 74 11.30 41.39 18.17
C GLN A 74 12.24 40.49 18.95
N GLN A 75 12.82 41.12 19.97
CA GLN A 75 13.50 40.46 21.06
C GLN A 75 12.65 39.29 21.55
N HIS A 76 13.30 38.13 21.65
CA HIS A 76 12.85 37.05 22.52
C HIS A 76 12.61 37.63 23.93
N ILE A 77 11.35 37.82 24.29
CA ILE A 77 10.97 37.86 25.70
C ILE A 77 10.55 36.43 26.02
N SER A 78 11.53 35.66 26.49
CA SER A 78 11.28 34.45 27.27
C SER A 78 10.46 34.91 28.48
N LEU A 79 9.16 34.61 28.51
CA LEU A 79 8.36 34.72 29.72
C LEU A 79 8.58 33.45 30.55
N ASP A 80 9.83 33.23 30.93
CA ASP A 80 10.16 32.44 32.10
C ASP A 80 9.87 33.32 33.32
N SER A 81 8.78 32.98 34.01
CA SER A 81 8.62 33.04 35.47
C SER A 81 9.58 33.94 36.27
N GLU A 82 9.46 35.25 36.15
CA GLU A 82 9.86 36.21 37.18
C GLU A 82 8.70 37.19 37.45
N SER A 83 7.66 36.73 38.13
CA SER A 83 6.56 37.59 38.62
C SER A 83 6.64 37.87 40.13
N SER A 84 7.85 37.85 40.72
CA SER A 84 8.03 37.95 42.17
C SER A 84 8.37 39.35 42.70
N GLN A 85 8.40 40.43 41.91
CA GLN A 85 8.92 41.72 42.41
C GLN A 85 7.96 42.90 42.50
N HIS A 86 6.68 42.79 42.15
CA HIS A 86 5.71 43.88 42.41
C HIS A 86 4.35 43.36 42.86
N GLN A 87 4.30 42.59 43.95
CA GLN A 87 3.07 42.53 44.74
C GLN A 87 3.08 43.72 45.71
N SER A 88 2.19 44.68 45.49
CA SER A 88 1.98 45.78 46.44
C SER A 88 1.58 45.19 47.80
N LEU A 89 2.02 45.79 48.91
CA LEU A 89 1.67 45.37 50.28
C LEU A 89 0.15 45.20 50.47
N ALA A 90 -0.65 45.99 49.74
CA ALA A 90 -2.11 45.87 49.68
C ALA A 90 -2.58 44.58 48.99
N THR A 91 -1.91 44.16 47.92
CA THR A 91 -2.17 42.91 47.20
C THR A 91 -1.84 41.68 48.06
N SER A 92 -0.69 41.68 48.74
CA SER A 92 -0.30 40.59 49.65
C SER A 92 -1.18 40.49 50.90
N PHE A 93 -1.75 41.62 51.37
CA PHE A 93 -2.76 41.60 52.44
C PHE A 93 -4.08 41.00 51.99
N ILE A 94 -4.59 41.42 50.82
CA ILE A 94 -5.84 40.89 50.26
C ILE A 94 -5.69 39.39 49.98
N MET A 95 -4.50 38.91 49.61
CA MET A 95 -4.22 37.48 49.40
C MET A 95 -4.07 36.66 50.68
N GLY A 96 -4.11 37.29 51.86
CA GLY A 96 -3.98 36.60 53.16
C GLY A 96 -2.55 36.13 53.49
N GLU A 97 -1.56 36.56 52.71
CA GLU A 97 -0.14 36.20 52.87
C GLU A 97 0.53 37.02 53.99
N VAL A 98 -0.07 38.14 54.39
CA VAL A 98 0.37 38.98 55.52
C VAL A 98 -0.52 38.73 56.74
N GLN A 99 0.07 38.34 57.87
CA GLN A 99 -0.66 38.15 59.13
C GLN A 99 -1.41 39.45 59.52
N SER A 100 -2.70 39.32 59.85
CA SER A 100 -3.59 40.44 60.24
C SER A 100 -2.99 41.32 61.33
N ASP A 101 -2.18 40.74 62.22
CA ASP A 101 -1.56 41.41 63.36
C ASP A 101 -0.46 42.42 62.95
N VAL A 102 0.20 42.21 61.80
CA VAL A 102 1.22 43.14 61.27
C VAL A 102 0.57 44.43 60.75
N LEU A 103 -0.58 44.31 60.10
CA LEU A 103 -1.36 45.46 59.64
C LEU A 103 -2.13 46.13 60.76
N LYS A 104 -2.55 45.37 61.78
CA LYS A 104 -3.14 45.97 62.98
C LYS A 104 -2.18 46.90 63.71
N ASN A 105 -0.91 46.51 63.82
CA ASN A 105 0.08 47.34 64.51
C ASN A 105 0.65 48.47 63.63
N SER A 106 0.69 48.31 62.31
CA SER A 106 1.31 49.29 61.39
C SER A 106 0.33 50.30 60.78
N VAL A 107 -0.85 49.87 60.34
CA VAL A 107 -1.79 50.72 59.58
C VAL A 107 -2.90 51.30 60.46
N TYR A 108 -3.46 50.52 61.39
CA TYR A 108 -4.45 51.08 62.33
C TYR A 108 -3.83 52.05 63.35
N SER A 109 -2.51 52.01 63.56
CA SER A 109 -1.80 53.00 64.39
C SER A 109 -1.51 54.32 63.64
N GLN A 110 -1.30 54.28 62.32
CA GLN A 110 -1.04 55.47 61.51
C GLN A 110 -2.32 56.18 61.02
N PHE A 111 -3.43 55.47 60.87
CA PHE A 111 -4.70 56.06 60.39
C PHE A 111 -5.90 55.61 61.25
N PRO A 112 -6.14 56.27 62.41
CA PRO A 112 -7.26 55.95 63.31
C PRO A 112 -8.65 56.09 62.68
N SER A 113 -8.77 56.88 61.61
CA SER A 113 -10.01 57.10 60.86
C SER A 113 -10.48 55.88 60.05
N LEU A 114 -9.62 54.87 59.84
CA LEU A 114 -10.02 53.63 59.16
C LEU A 114 -10.74 52.65 60.08
N CYS A 115 -10.64 52.82 61.40
CA CYS A 115 -11.41 52.04 62.37
C CYS A 115 -12.92 52.39 62.37
N SER A 116 -13.32 53.51 61.76
CA SER A 116 -14.74 53.88 61.61
C SER A 116 -15.36 53.37 60.31
N LEU A 117 -14.56 52.89 59.37
CA LEU A 117 -15.08 52.09 58.26
C LEU A 117 -15.24 50.68 58.79
N GLN A 118 -16.47 50.32 59.15
CA GLN A 118 -16.86 48.93 59.36
C GLN A 118 -16.86 48.21 58.00
N ALA A 119 -15.71 48.18 57.32
CA ALA A 119 -15.45 47.22 56.26
C ALA A 119 -15.50 45.87 56.96
N SER A 120 -16.62 45.18 56.80
CA SER A 120 -16.84 43.93 57.50
C SER A 120 -15.73 42.96 57.06
N ALA A 121 -15.21 42.13 57.98
CA ALA A 121 -14.21 41.11 57.63
C ALA A 121 -14.69 40.24 56.45
N GLU A 122 -16.01 40.13 56.28
CA GLU A 122 -16.68 39.51 55.14
C GLU A 122 -16.37 40.20 53.80
N ASP A 123 -16.28 41.53 53.73
CA ASP A 123 -15.96 42.26 52.50
C ASP A 123 -14.49 42.09 52.09
N VAL A 124 -13.59 41.96 53.06
CA VAL A 124 -12.16 41.65 52.80
C VAL A 124 -12.00 40.23 52.27
N VAL A 125 -12.72 39.25 52.83
CA VAL A 125 -12.74 37.86 52.33
C VAL A 125 -13.38 37.77 50.95
N LYS A 126 -14.45 38.53 50.68
CA LYS A 126 -15.04 38.63 49.33
C LYS A 126 -14.06 39.20 48.32
N LEU A 127 -13.32 40.25 48.69
CA LEU A 127 -12.30 40.84 47.82
C LEU A 127 -11.13 39.87 47.57
N GLN A 128 -10.71 39.13 48.60
CA GLN A 128 -9.72 38.05 48.48
C GLN A 128 -10.20 36.98 47.50
N ASN A 129 -11.43 36.50 47.64
CA ASN A 129 -12.03 35.52 46.73
C ASN A 129 -12.14 36.05 45.29
N MET A 130 -12.58 37.30 45.12
CA MET A 130 -12.62 37.91 43.77
C MET A 130 -11.23 38.04 43.14
N MET A 131 -10.20 38.35 43.94
CA MET A 131 -8.83 38.47 43.44
C MET A 131 -8.24 37.10 43.09
N THR A 132 -8.50 36.06 43.89
CA THR A 132 -8.05 34.70 43.59
C THR A 132 -8.78 34.14 42.36
N GLU A 133 -10.08 34.39 42.22
CA GLU A 133 -10.86 34.05 41.02
C GLU A 133 -10.34 34.80 39.79
N TYR A 134 -10.01 36.09 39.91
CA TYR A 134 -9.41 36.87 38.83
C TYR A 134 -8.04 36.31 38.39
N LEU A 135 -7.18 35.96 39.34
CA LEU A 135 -5.87 35.35 39.03
C LEU A 135 -6.02 33.96 38.40
N ALA A 136 -6.97 33.15 38.89
CA ALA A 136 -7.28 31.86 38.30
C ALA A 136 -7.79 32.03 36.86
N LEU A 137 -8.69 32.99 36.61
CA LEU A 137 -9.21 33.30 35.27
C LEU A 137 -8.12 33.83 34.33
N LYS A 138 -7.23 34.68 34.84
CA LYS A 138 -6.07 35.15 34.06
C LYS A 138 -5.17 33.98 33.67
N SER A 139 -4.87 33.09 34.61
CA SER A 139 -4.06 31.90 34.34
C SER A 139 -4.73 30.96 33.33
N THR A 140 -6.04 30.76 33.41
CA THR A 140 -6.75 29.94 32.42
C THR A 140 -6.77 30.61 31.04
N LEU A 141 -6.96 31.93 30.96
CA LEU A 141 -6.91 32.67 29.70
C LEU A 141 -5.53 32.59 29.03
N ASP A 142 -4.45 32.73 29.81
CA ASP A 142 -3.09 32.59 29.29
C ASP A 142 -2.84 31.17 28.75
N LYS A 143 -3.32 30.15 29.46
CA LYS A 143 -3.25 28.75 28.99
C LYS A 143 -4.06 28.52 27.72
N VAL A 144 -5.26 29.09 27.61
CA VAL A 144 -6.09 28.98 26.40
C VAL A 144 -5.42 29.68 25.22
N ASN A 145 -4.88 30.88 25.42
CA ASN A 145 -4.15 31.61 24.38
C ASN A 145 -2.92 30.82 23.90
N GLN A 146 -2.13 30.26 24.82
CA GLN A 146 -0.98 29.43 24.45
C GLN A 146 -1.41 28.18 23.68
N THR A 147 -2.51 27.55 24.11
CA THR A 147 -3.07 26.37 23.45
C THR A 147 -3.54 26.72 22.03
N MET A 148 -4.21 27.86 21.85
CA MET A 148 -4.65 28.35 20.55
C MET A 148 -3.47 28.62 19.61
N LEU A 149 -2.40 29.24 20.10
CA LEU A 149 -1.18 29.47 19.33
C LEU A 149 -0.53 28.15 18.91
N ASN A 150 -0.48 27.16 19.81
CA ASN A 150 0.05 25.83 19.49
C ASN A 150 -0.81 25.13 18.42
N TYR A 151 -2.14 25.19 18.53
CA TYR A 151 -3.03 24.66 17.50
C TYR A 151 -2.83 25.35 16.15
N HIS A 152 -2.73 26.68 16.14
CA HIS A 152 -2.49 27.43 14.90
C HIS A 152 -1.17 27.01 14.23
N LYS A 153 -0.09 26.91 15.02
CA LYS A 153 1.21 26.45 14.52
C LYS A 153 1.14 25.03 13.98
N LEU A 154 0.48 24.12 14.70
CA LEU A 154 0.29 22.74 14.26
C LEU A 154 -0.50 22.70 12.95
N THR A 155 -1.62 23.43 12.85
CA THR A 155 -2.40 23.50 11.61
C THR A 155 -1.58 24.05 10.45
N GLN A 156 -0.71 25.03 10.68
CA GLN A 156 0.17 25.56 9.63
C GLN A 156 1.19 24.52 9.16
N GLN A 157 1.79 23.75 10.08
CA GLN A 157 2.69 22.66 9.73
C GLN A 157 1.98 21.58 8.91
N TRP A 158 0.77 21.18 9.31
CA TRP A 158 -0.01 20.18 8.57
C TRP A 158 -0.36 20.64 7.16
N ARG A 159 -0.67 21.93 6.97
CA ARG A 159 -0.90 22.50 5.63
C ARG A 159 0.36 22.47 4.77
N GLN A 160 1.51 22.78 5.35
CA GLN A 160 2.79 22.73 4.64
C GLN A 160 3.14 21.29 4.25
N GLU A 161 3.06 20.35 5.19
CA GLU A 161 3.33 18.93 4.94
C GLU A 161 2.36 18.34 3.91
N ALA A 162 1.10 18.76 3.91
CA ALA A 162 0.13 18.36 2.88
C ALA A 162 0.52 18.89 1.49
N ALA A 163 0.91 20.16 1.40
CA ALA A 163 1.36 20.77 0.15
C ALA A 163 2.65 20.11 -0.39
N ASP A 164 3.62 19.84 0.49
CA ASP A 164 4.87 19.19 0.14
C ASP A 164 4.63 17.75 -0.36
N ARG A 165 3.75 16.99 0.31
CA ARG A 165 3.34 15.65 -0.15
C ARG A 165 2.63 15.69 -1.50
N GLU A 166 1.73 16.66 -1.71
CA GLU A 166 1.04 16.84 -3.00
C GLU A 166 2.04 17.14 -4.12
N GLN A 167 3.04 17.98 -3.85
CA GLN A 167 4.10 18.27 -4.82
C GLN A 167 4.93 17.02 -5.14
N GLN A 168 5.32 16.24 -4.14
CA GLN A 168 6.06 14.99 -4.34
C GLN A 168 5.28 14.00 -5.21
N TYR A 169 3.98 13.82 -4.95
CA TYR A 169 3.15 12.95 -5.80
C TYR A 169 3.02 13.48 -7.23
N LYS A 170 2.92 14.80 -7.43
CA LYS A 170 2.92 15.41 -8.76
C LYS A 170 4.23 15.18 -9.51
N GLU A 171 5.36 15.26 -8.82
CA GLU A 171 6.69 15.00 -9.41
C GLU A 171 6.85 13.52 -9.78
N GLN A 172 6.48 12.60 -8.88
CA GLN A 172 6.49 11.15 -9.17
C GLN A 172 5.57 10.78 -10.32
N LEU A 173 4.38 11.39 -10.40
CA LEU A 173 3.45 11.15 -11.50
C LEU A 173 4.05 11.60 -12.84
N LYS A 174 4.72 12.77 -12.86
CA LYS A 174 5.42 13.26 -14.06
C LYS A 174 6.56 12.35 -14.47
N GLU A 175 7.36 11.87 -13.51
CA GLU A 175 8.44 10.94 -13.79
C GLU A 175 7.91 9.62 -14.37
N CYS A 176 6.86 9.06 -13.77
CA CYS A 176 6.20 7.87 -14.28
C CYS A 176 5.65 8.08 -15.70
N GLN A 177 5.03 9.24 -15.96
CA GLN A 177 4.55 9.59 -17.29
C GLN A 177 5.68 9.62 -18.33
N VAL A 178 6.82 10.25 -18.00
CA VAL A 178 8.00 10.30 -18.88
C VAL A 178 8.55 8.91 -19.14
N GLN A 179 8.61 8.03 -18.12
CA GLN A 179 9.05 6.65 -18.29
C GLN A 179 8.10 5.86 -19.21
N VAL A 180 6.78 6.03 -19.06
CA VAL A 180 5.78 5.40 -19.93
C VAL A 180 5.91 5.88 -21.37
N GLU A 181 6.13 7.18 -21.58
CA GLU A 181 6.36 7.75 -22.91
C GLU A 181 7.64 7.19 -23.55
N THR A 182 8.74 7.11 -22.79
CA THR A 182 10.00 6.52 -23.25
C THR A 182 9.84 5.06 -23.65
N LEU A 183 9.19 4.26 -22.80
CA LEU A 183 8.92 2.83 -23.10
C LEU A 183 7.99 2.66 -24.30
N ARG A 184 7.06 3.59 -24.54
CA ARG A 184 6.20 3.56 -25.75
C ARG A 184 7.01 3.86 -27.00
N GLU A 185 7.90 4.84 -26.95
CA GLU A 185 8.80 5.16 -28.08
C GLU A 185 9.74 3.99 -28.38
N GLU A 186 10.33 3.36 -27.36
CA GLU A 186 11.18 2.18 -27.53
C GLU A 186 10.41 1.00 -28.12
N ASN A 187 9.19 0.72 -27.63
CA ASN A 187 8.35 -0.33 -28.20
C ASN A 187 7.96 -0.04 -29.65
N GLN A 188 7.68 1.22 -29.99
CA GLN A 188 7.37 1.62 -31.36
C GLN A 188 8.57 1.39 -32.28
N LYS A 189 9.77 1.81 -31.84
CA LYS A 189 11.00 1.58 -32.59
C LYS A 189 11.31 0.09 -32.77
N LEU A 190 11.12 -0.72 -31.73
CA LEU A 190 11.31 -2.17 -31.82
C LEU A 190 10.32 -2.83 -32.80
N LYS A 191 9.09 -2.33 -32.88
CA LYS A 191 8.11 -2.81 -33.87
C LYS A 191 8.56 -2.49 -35.30
N GLU A 192 9.03 -1.27 -35.55
CA GLU A 192 9.56 -0.85 -36.85
C GLU A 192 10.80 -1.67 -37.25
N ASP A 193 11.71 -1.94 -36.30
CA ASP A 193 12.88 -2.79 -36.52
C ASP A 193 12.50 -4.26 -36.78
N LEU A 194 11.42 -4.77 -36.17
CA LEU A 194 10.91 -6.11 -36.43
C LEU A 194 10.25 -6.20 -37.80
N GLU A 195 9.43 -5.21 -38.17
CA GLU A 195 8.76 -5.15 -39.46
C GLU A 195 9.77 -5.10 -40.61
N THR A 196 10.78 -4.24 -40.51
CA THR A 196 11.87 -4.17 -41.50
C THR A 196 12.67 -5.48 -41.60
N LYS A 197 12.88 -6.21 -40.49
CA LYS A 197 13.53 -7.52 -40.53
C LYS A 197 12.65 -8.59 -41.16
N ILE A 198 11.33 -8.56 -40.93
CA ILE A 198 10.38 -9.47 -41.58
C ILE A 198 10.41 -9.23 -43.09
N GLU A 199 10.34 -7.97 -43.54
CA GLU A 199 10.45 -7.63 -44.96
C GLU A 199 11.77 -8.13 -45.58
N GLN A 200 12.90 -7.99 -44.89
CA GLN A 200 14.19 -8.51 -45.34
C GLN A 200 14.18 -10.04 -45.48
N ILE A 201 13.58 -10.75 -44.52
CA ILE A 201 13.44 -12.22 -44.58
C ILE A 201 12.57 -12.62 -45.77
N GLU A 202 11.45 -11.95 -45.99
CA GLU A 202 10.56 -12.21 -47.13
C GLU A 202 11.27 -12.00 -48.47
N VAL A 203 12.08 -10.93 -48.60
CA VAL A 203 12.89 -10.69 -49.80
C VAL A 203 13.90 -11.81 -50.03
N VAL A 204 14.62 -12.23 -48.99
CA VAL A 204 15.58 -13.35 -49.08
C VAL A 204 14.89 -14.66 -49.43
N GLN A 205 13.73 -14.95 -48.84
CA GLN A 205 12.93 -16.13 -49.17
C GLN A 205 12.46 -16.09 -50.62
N SER A 206 12.01 -14.93 -51.12
CA SER A 206 11.60 -14.76 -52.53
C SER A 206 12.76 -15.00 -53.50
N ILE A 207 13.96 -14.49 -53.18
CA ILE A 207 15.17 -14.71 -53.99
C ILE A 207 15.55 -16.19 -53.99
N SER A 208 15.63 -16.81 -52.81
CA SER A 208 15.94 -18.24 -52.66
C SER A 208 14.94 -19.13 -53.42
N GLN A 209 13.65 -18.81 -53.35
CA GLN A 209 12.61 -19.54 -54.08
C GLN A 209 12.80 -19.42 -55.60
N LYS A 210 13.10 -18.21 -56.11
CA LYS A 210 13.39 -18.01 -57.54
C LYS A 210 14.63 -18.78 -57.98
N GLU A 211 15.71 -18.74 -57.20
CA GLU A 211 16.93 -19.51 -57.49
C GLU A 211 16.66 -21.02 -57.52
N GLN A 212 15.87 -21.54 -56.59
CA GLN A 212 15.44 -22.94 -56.59
C GLN A 212 14.61 -23.30 -57.84
N ASP A 213 13.68 -22.43 -58.24
CA ASP A 213 12.85 -22.64 -59.42
C ASP A 213 13.68 -22.61 -60.72
N GLU A 214 14.64 -21.69 -60.84
CA GLU A 214 15.59 -21.62 -61.95
C GLU A 214 16.48 -22.87 -62.02
N LEU A 215 17.02 -23.31 -60.87
CA LEU A 215 17.79 -24.55 -60.78
C LEU A 215 16.93 -25.76 -61.19
N ARG A 216 15.68 -25.83 -60.73
CA ARG A 216 14.73 -26.89 -61.08
C ARG A 216 14.44 -26.91 -62.58
N GLN A 217 14.28 -25.74 -63.19
CA GLN A 217 14.07 -25.61 -64.64
C GLN A 217 15.32 -26.04 -65.42
N SER A 218 16.52 -25.65 -64.97
CA SER A 218 17.80 -26.06 -65.57
C SER A 218 18.03 -27.57 -65.50
N VAL A 219 17.76 -28.18 -64.34
CA VAL A 219 17.82 -29.63 -64.14
C VAL A 219 16.82 -30.34 -65.04
N SER A 220 15.58 -29.86 -65.12
CA SER A 220 14.56 -30.44 -66.02
C SER A 220 14.98 -30.37 -67.49
N GLY A 221 15.56 -29.25 -67.93
CA GLY A 221 16.09 -29.11 -69.29
C GLY A 221 17.25 -30.08 -69.59
N LYS A 222 18.22 -30.20 -68.66
CA LYS A 222 19.32 -31.16 -68.78
C LYS A 222 18.83 -32.61 -68.77
N GLN A 223 17.85 -32.93 -67.92
CA GLN A 223 17.26 -34.27 -67.86
C GLN A 223 16.57 -34.64 -69.17
N SER A 224 15.80 -33.71 -69.76
CA SER A 224 15.16 -33.93 -71.05
C SER A 224 16.18 -34.18 -72.17
N LEU A 225 17.31 -33.48 -72.17
CA LEU A 225 18.41 -33.73 -73.11
C LEU A 225 19.03 -35.11 -72.93
N ILE A 226 19.28 -35.52 -71.68
CA ILE A 226 19.80 -36.86 -71.36
C ILE A 226 18.83 -37.93 -71.86
N ASP A 227 17.53 -37.77 -71.61
CA ASP A 227 16.51 -38.72 -72.05
C ASP A 227 16.46 -38.81 -73.58
N ASN A 228 16.59 -37.68 -74.29
CA ASN A 228 16.67 -37.65 -75.75
C ASN A 228 17.92 -38.39 -76.26
N MET A 229 19.09 -38.09 -75.71
CA MET A 229 20.35 -38.78 -76.06
C MET A 229 20.27 -40.27 -75.77
N ARG A 230 19.58 -40.68 -74.69
CA ARG A 230 19.39 -42.09 -74.33
C ARG A 230 18.60 -42.84 -75.41
N VAL A 231 17.50 -42.26 -75.89
CA VAL A 231 16.70 -42.82 -76.99
C VAL A 231 17.52 -42.94 -78.27
N GLU A 232 18.38 -41.96 -78.56
CA GLU A 232 19.23 -41.99 -79.75
C GLU A 232 20.33 -43.06 -79.65
N ILE A 233 20.94 -43.23 -78.47
CA ILE A 233 21.86 -44.33 -78.18
C ILE A 233 21.16 -45.68 -78.40
N ASP A 234 19.95 -45.87 -77.86
CA ASP A 234 19.20 -47.11 -78.03
C ASP A 234 18.87 -47.41 -79.50
N LYS A 235 18.50 -46.37 -80.29
CA LYS A 235 18.29 -46.50 -81.74
C LYS A 235 19.57 -46.90 -82.47
N LEU A 236 20.69 -46.26 -82.15
CA LEU A 236 21.99 -46.58 -82.76
C LEU A 236 22.46 -47.99 -82.40
N GLN A 237 22.20 -48.44 -81.16
CA GLN A 237 22.48 -49.81 -80.73
C GLN A 237 21.62 -50.82 -81.50
N GLN A 238 20.32 -50.58 -81.67
CA GLN A 238 19.46 -51.45 -82.49
C GLN A 238 19.95 -51.54 -83.95
N LEU A 239 20.31 -50.42 -84.58
CA LEU A 239 20.88 -50.40 -85.93
C LEU A 239 22.20 -51.18 -86.03
N LYS A 240 23.07 -51.06 -85.02
CA LYS A 240 24.31 -51.85 -84.93
C LYS A 240 24.03 -53.34 -84.77
N MET A 241 23.10 -53.74 -83.91
CA MET A 241 22.74 -55.14 -83.69
C MET A 241 22.11 -55.81 -84.93
N HIS A 242 21.57 -55.03 -85.87
CA HIS A 242 20.98 -55.54 -87.11
C HIS A 242 21.92 -55.50 -88.33
N SER A 243 23.16 -55.01 -88.20
CA SER A 243 24.09 -54.80 -89.33
C SER A 243 25.41 -55.59 -89.28
N PHE A 244 25.60 -56.48 -88.32
CA PHE A 244 26.80 -57.33 -88.25
C PHE A 244 26.45 -58.82 -88.25
N GLU A 245 26.90 -59.52 -89.28
CA GLU A 245 26.97 -60.99 -89.37
C GLU A 245 28.27 -61.45 -88.70
N PHE A 246 28.15 -62.24 -87.65
CA PHE A 246 29.28 -62.75 -86.86
C PHE A 246 29.91 -63.94 -87.59
N VAL A 247 31.11 -63.75 -88.14
CA VAL A 247 31.92 -64.83 -88.73
C VAL A 247 32.71 -65.54 -87.62
N PRO A 248 32.50 -66.84 -87.38
CA PRO A 248 33.36 -67.62 -86.49
C PRO A 248 34.62 -68.05 -87.25
N GLU A 249 35.79 -67.64 -86.77
CA GLU A 249 37.06 -68.25 -87.17
C GLU A 249 37.46 -69.32 -86.15
N ASP A 250 37.22 -70.58 -86.53
CA ASP A 250 37.84 -71.77 -85.93
C ASP A 250 39.29 -71.90 -86.40
N GLY A 251 40.20 -72.17 -85.46
CA GLY A 251 41.63 -72.33 -85.73
C GLY A 251 42.41 -72.98 -84.58
N SER A 252 42.21 -74.30 -84.45
CA SER A 252 43.07 -75.34 -83.86
C SER A 252 44.43 -75.02 -83.20
N GLN A 253 44.55 -75.57 -81.98
CA GLN A 253 45.69 -76.31 -81.38
C GLN A 253 47.12 -75.72 -81.40
N LYS A 254 47.65 -75.50 -80.19
CA LYS A 254 48.91 -76.12 -79.72
C LYS A 254 49.04 -75.95 -78.19
N GLU A 255 49.25 -77.06 -77.50
CA GLU A 255 49.78 -77.06 -76.14
C GLU A 255 51.11 -76.31 -76.04
N PRO A 256 51.41 -75.72 -74.87
CA PRO A 256 52.76 -75.75 -74.34
C PRO A 256 52.80 -76.25 -72.89
N ASP A 257 53.50 -77.37 -72.74
CA ASP A 257 54.51 -77.76 -71.74
C ASP A 257 54.63 -76.99 -70.39
N PRO A 258 54.90 -77.70 -69.27
CA PRO A 258 54.82 -77.22 -67.90
C PRO A 258 56.15 -76.57 -67.47
N SER A 259 56.35 -75.30 -67.83
CA SER A 259 57.40 -74.49 -67.20
C SER A 259 56.87 -73.11 -66.81
N MET A 260 56.77 -72.93 -65.49
CA MET A 260 56.77 -71.64 -64.81
C MET A 260 55.66 -70.67 -65.23
N ALA A 261 54.49 -70.92 -64.65
CA ALA A 261 53.53 -69.90 -64.26
C ALA A 261 54.22 -68.81 -63.41
N LEU A 262 54.89 -67.87 -64.07
CA LEU A 262 55.15 -66.55 -63.56
C LEU A 262 54.53 -65.60 -64.58
N ASN A 263 53.27 -65.24 -64.32
CA ASN A 263 52.66 -64.04 -64.88
C ASN A 263 53.51 -62.83 -64.45
N TYR A 264 54.63 -62.61 -65.12
CA TYR A 264 55.34 -61.35 -65.06
C TYR A 264 54.47 -60.34 -65.77
N VAL A 265 53.73 -59.55 -65.00
CA VAL A 265 53.11 -58.31 -65.48
C VAL A 265 54.20 -57.53 -66.21
N GLN A 266 53.98 -57.16 -67.47
CA GLN A 266 54.94 -56.33 -68.22
C GLN A 266 55.23 -55.09 -67.39
N ARG A 267 56.51 -54.67 -67.32
CA ARG A 267 56.96 -53.54 -66.50
C ARG A 267 56.11 -52.28 -66.71
N ASP A 268 55.68 -52.03 -67.94
CA ASP A 268 54.82 -50.91 -68.31
C ASP A 268 53.40 -51.01 -67.73
N GLU A 269 52.87 -52.23 -67.59
CA GLU A 269 51.56 -52.49 -67.02
C GLU A 269 51.59 -52.41 -65.49
N HIS A 270 52.67 -52.88 -64.88
CA HIS A 270 52.96 -52.65 -63.46
C HIS A 270 53.08 -51.14 -63.16
N ASP A 271 53.80 -50.38 -64.00
CA ASP A 271 53.95 -48.93 -63.84
C ASP A 271 52.65 -48.15 -64.10
N ARG A 272 51.72 -48.69 -64.90
CA ARG A 272 50.36 -48.14 -65.01
C ARG A 272 49.57 -48.40 -63.72
N GLN A 273 49.59 -49.63 -63.21
CA GLN A 273 48.89 -50.00 -61.96
C GLN A 273 49.39 -49.18 -60.76
N VAL A 274 50.71 -48.99 -60.63
CA VAL A 274 51.30 -48.17 -59.56
C VAL A 274 50.83 -46.71 -59.65
N ARG A 275 50.78 -46.13 -60.85
CA ARG A 275 50.27 -44.76 -61.05
C ARG A 275 48.78 -44.64 -60.74
N ASP A 276 47.98 -45.62 -61.13
CA ASP A 276 46.55 -45.63 -60.84
C ASP A 276 46.29 -45.76 -59.33
N LEU A 277 47.02 -46.64 -58.64
CA LEU A 277 46.98 -46.75 -57.18
C LEU A 277 47.44 -45.46 -56.49
N GLN A 278 48.48 -44.80 -56.98
CA GLN A 278 48.91 -43.49 -56.47
C GLN A 278 47.83 -42.41 -56.65
N ARG A 279 47.13 -42.39 -57.79
CA ARG A 279 46.00 -41.47 -58.01
C ARG A 279 44.85 -41.79 -57.08
N GLN A 280 44.49 -43.06 -56.90
CA GLN A 280 43.45 -43.48 -55.96
C GLN A 280 43.81 -43.11 -54.51
N LEU A 281 45.05 -43.33 -54.10
CA LEU A 281 45.55 -42.92 -52.78
C LEU A 281 45.49 -41.40 -52.60
N SER A 282 45.89 -40.63 -53.61
CA SER A 282 45.83 -39.16 -53.57
C SER A 282 44.38 -38.67 -53.47
N LYS A 283 43.46 -39.31 -54.20
CA LYS A 283 42.03 -39.01 -54.13
C LYS A 283 41.46 -39.31 -52.74
N LEU A 284 41.77 -40.48 -52.19
CA LEU A 284 41.35 -40.87 -50.84
C LEU A 284 41.92 -39.93 -49.77
N LEU A 285 43.17 -39.48 -49.91
CA LEU A 285 43.76 -38.50 -48.98
C LEU A 285 43.06 -37.15 -49.03
N ALA A 286 42.68 -36.66 -50.22
CA ALA A 286 41.92 -35.43 -50.37
C ALA A 286 40.52 -35.54 -49.74
N GLU A 287 39.80 -36.63 -50.02
CA GLU A 287 38.50 -36.90 -49.39
C GLU A 287 38.62 -37.01 -47.86
N ASN A 288 39.69 -37.62 -47.34
CA ASN A 288 39.91 -37.73 -45.89
C ASN A 288 40.19 -36.36 -45.23
N LEU A 289 40.91 -35.47 -45.92
CA LEU A 289 41.13 -34.09 -45.48
C LEU A 289 39.81 -33.31 -45.41
N GLU A 290 38.97 -33.40 -46.45
CA GLU A 290 37.64 -32.76 -46.48
C GLU A 290 36.75 -33.27 -45.33
N VAL A 291 36.71 -34.59 -45.10
CA VAL A 291 35.96 -35.18 -43.98
C VAL A 291 36.49 -34.70 -42.63
N THR A 292 37.80 -34.56 -42.49
CA THR A 292 38.42 -34.06 -41.26
C THR A 292 38.08 -32.59 -41.02
N GLU A 293 38.05 -31.77 -42.06
CA GLU A 293 37.64 -30.37 -42.00
C GLU A 293 36.17 -30.24 -41.64
N MET A 294 35.27 -31.00 -42.30
CA MET A 294 33.85 -31.03 -41.94
C MET A 294 33.63 -31.45 -40.48
N LYS A 295 34.34 -32.49 -40.01
CA LYS A 295 34.28 -32.93 -38.61
C LYS A 295 34.70 -31.80 -37.66
N LYS A 296 35.72 -31.03 -38.01
CA LYS A 296 36.17 -29.89 -37.21
C LYS A 296 35.08 -28.83 -37.11
N THR A 297 34.46 -28.46 -38.23
CA THR A 297 33.35 -27.49 -38.27
C THR A 297 32.18 -27.94 -37.40
N TYR A 298 31.79 -29.23 -37.47
CA TYR A 298 30.72 -29.75 -36.61
C TYR A 298 31.07 -29.73 -35.13
N ILE A 299 32.33 -29.97 -34.76
CA ILE A 299 32.77 -29.85 -33.36
C ILE A 299 32.65 -28.40 -32.88
N GLU A 300 33.10 -27.44 -33.68
CA GLU A 300 33.01 -26.01 -33.36
C GLU A 300 31.54 -25.56 -33.20
N GLU A 301 30.65 -26.01 -34.09
CA GLU A 301 29.21 -25.73 -34.01
C GLU A 301 28.59 -26.34 -32.74
N ILE A 302 28.91 -27.60 -32.44
CA ILE A 302 28.45 -28.26 -31.21
C ILE A 302 28.93 -27.49 -29.97
N ASP A 303 30.16 -27.00 -29.95
CA ASP A 303 30.68 -26.27 -28.80
C ASP A 303 30.04 -24.88 -28.66
N CYS A 304 29.75 -24.19 -29.77
CA CYS A 304 28.96 -22.95 -29.77
C CYS A 304 27.54 -23.18 -29.22
N LEU A 305 26.89 -24.26 -29.64
CA LEU A 305 25.56 -24.63 -29.15
C LEU A 305 25.57 -24.97 -27.65
N LYS A 306 26.61 -25.67 -27.15
CA LYS A 306 26.76 -25.94 -25.72
C LYS A 306 26.89 -24.67 -24.89
N VAL A 307 27.69 -23.70 -25.35
CA VAL A 307 27.84 -22.41 -24.65
C VAL A 307 26.52 -21.66 -24.63
N THR A 308 25.81 -21.63 -25.76
CA THR A 308 24.49 -20.99 -25.86
C THR A 308 23.49 -21.65 -24.91
N LEU A 309 23.44 -22.99 -24.88
CA LEU A 309 22.59 -23.75 -23.97
C LEU A 309 22.91 -23.44 -22.50
N ALA A 310 24.18 -23.41 -22.12
CA ALA A 310 24.60 -23.10 -20.76
C ALA A 310 24.17 -21.68 -20.35
N SER A 311 24.37 -20.69 -21.23
CA SER A 311 23.94 -19.31 -20.97
C SER A 311 22.41 -19.19 -20.82
N ALA A 312 21.64 -19.91 -21.64
CA ALA A 312 20.18 -19.95 -21.54
C ALA A 312 19.72 -20.62 -20.24
N GLN A 313 20.39 -21.69 -19.80
CA GLN A 313 20.12 -22.35 -18.53
C GLN A 313 20.39 -21.43 -17.34
N GLU A 314 21.50 -20.69 -17.33
CA GLU A 314 21.80 -19.72 -16.28
C GLU A 314 20.76 -18.59 -16.21
N LEU A 315 20.32 -18.09 -17.37
CA LEU A 315 19.26 -17.09 -17.45
C LEU A 315 17.93 -17.63 -16.86
N MET A 316 17.52 -18.84 -17.24
CA MET A 316 16.33 -19.48 -16.68
C MET A 316 16.43 -19.65 -15.16
N GLN A 317 17.60 -20.07 -14.64
CA GLN A 317 17.82 -20.19 -13.19
C GLN A 317 17.74 -18.83 -12.49
N LYS A 318 18.26 -17.77 -13.10
CA LYS A 318 18.14 -16.41 -12.58
C LYS A 318 16.68 -15.97 -12.50
N MET A 319 15.93 -16.12 -13.60
CA MET A 319 14.50 -15.79 -13.62
C MET A 319 13.72 -16.58 -12.56
N HIS A 320 14.06 -17.86 -12.35
CA HIS A 320 13.42 -18.67 -11.32
C HIS A 320 13.69 -18.15 -9.90
N ARG A 321 14.91 -17.68 -9.64
CA ARG A 321 15.27 -17.03 -8.36
C ARG A 321 14.49 -15.73 -8.17
N ASP A 322 14.42 -14.89 -9.19
CA ASP A 322 13.70 -13.62 -9.14
C ASP A 322 12.19 -13.83 -8.89
N ILE A 323 11.58 -14.85 -9.54
CA ILE A 323 10.18 -15.25 -9.29
C ILE A 323 9.98 -15.68 -7.83
N ASN A 324 10.89 -16.48 -7.28
CA ASN A 324 10.78 -16.95 -5.91
C ASN A 324 10.94 -15.80 -4.89
N GLU A 325 11.83 -14.85 -5.16
CA GLU A 325 11.99 -13.65 -4.33
C GLU A 325 10.73 -12.78 -4.36
N LEU A 326 10.16 -12.56 -5.55
CA LEU A 326 8.91 -11.81 -5.70
C LEU A 326 7.75 -12.49 -4.95
N LYS A 327 7.62 -13.82 -5.06
CA LYS A 327 6.62 -14.58 -4.30
C LYS A 327 6.79 -14.43 -2.79
N ALA A 328 8.03 -14.48 -2.29
CA ALA A 328 8.29 -14.29 -0.86
C ALA A 328 7.90 -12.87 -0.38
N LYS A 329 8.23 -11.84 -1.17
CA LYS A 329 7.82 -10.45 -0.89
C LYS A 329 6.31 -10.27 -0.93
N ASP A 330 5.63 -10.95 -1.86
CA ASP A 330 4.18 -10.90 -1.98
C ASP A 330 3.48 -11.52 -0.76
N ILE A 331 3.95 -12.69 -0.31
CA ILE A 331 3.48 -13.33 0.93
C ILE A 331 3.67 -12.40 2.14
N GLN A 332 4.84 -11.78 2.28
CA GLN A 332 5.09 -10.85 3.38
C GLN A 332 4.14 -9.65 3.36
N LYS A 333 3.85 -9.09 2.17
CA LYS A 333 2.90 -7.99 2.04
C LYS A 333 1.47 -8.43 2.35
N GLN A 334 1.10 -9.64 1.94
CA GLN A 334 -0.21 -10.21 2.23
C GLN A 334 -0.43 -10.36 3.74
N GLU A 335 0.57 -10.84 4.48
CA GLU A 335 0.52 -10.93 5.96
C GLU A 335 0.31 -9.56 6.62
N VAL A 336 0.98 -8.51 6.11
CA VAL A 336 0.80 -7.13 6.60
C VAL A 336 -0.61 -6.60 6.32
N ILE A 337 -1.14 -6.87 5.12
CA ILE A 337 -2.51 -6.48 4.74
C ILE A 337 -3.52 -7.16 5.67
N GLU A 338 -3.37 -8.46 5.93
CA GLU A 338 -4.26 -9.21 6.82
C GLU A 338 -4.21 -8.69 8.26
N HIS A 339 -3.01 -8.31 8.74
CA HIS A 339 -2.86 -7.67 10.05
C HIS A 339 -3.60 -6.33 10.11
N LEU A 340 -3.43 -5.45 9.11
CA LEU A 340 -4.08 -4.14 9.05
C LEU A 340 -5.60 -4.24 8.89
N GLN A 341 -6.08 -5.24 8.13
CA GLN A 341 -7.52 -5.54 8.02
C GLN A 341 -8.10 -5.95 9.37
N THR A 342 -7.41 -6.83 10.09
CA THR A 342 -7.82 -7.26 11.44
C THR A 342 -7.87 -6.06 12.40
N GLN A 343 -6.88 -5.17 12.33
CA GLN A 343 -6.85 -3.96 13.15
C GLN A 343 -8.02 -3.00 12.82
N ASN A 344 -8.31 -2.79 11.54
CA ASN A 344 -9.46 -1.99 11.11
C ASN A 344 -10.78 -2.59 11.59
N ASP A 345 -10.93 -3.91 11.53
CA ASP A 345 -12.14 -4.59 11.99
C ASP A 345 -12.34 -4.44 13.50
N ILE A 346 -11.26 -4.46 14.29
CA ILE A 346 -11.31 -4.19 15.73
C ILE A 346 -11.76 -2.74 15.97
N TYR A 347 -11.13 -1.76 15.33
CA TYR A 347 -11.52 -0.35 15.50
C TYR A 347 -12.95 -0.08 15.06
N ARG A 348 -13.41 -0.72 13.98
CA ARG A 348 -14.79 -0.60 13.53
C ARG A 348 -15.77 -1.13 14.57
N LYS A 349 -15.49 -2.31 15.14
CA LYS A 349 -16.30 -2.89 16.22
C LYS A 349 -16.29 -2.05 17.49
N ASP A 350 -15.13 -1.53 17.88
CA ASP A 350 -15.00 -0.66 19.06
C ASP A 350 -15.78 0.64 18.86
N PHE A 351 -15.73 1.24 17.67
CA PHE A 351 -16.51 2.43 17.35
C PHE A 351 -18.02 2.15 17.32
N GLU A 352 -18.45 1.05 16.71
CA GLU A 352 -19.86 0.63 16.70
C GLU A 352 -20.37 0.38 18.13
N MET A 353 -19.57 -0.26 18.97
CA MET A 353 -19.89 -0.50 20.38
C MET A 353 -19.99 0.80 21.18
N GLU A 354 -19.01 1.70 21.04
CA GLU A 354 -19.01 3.01 21.70
C GLU A 354 -20.22 3.85 21.27
N ARG A 355 -20.59 3.80 19.98
CA ARG A 355 -21.79 4.46 19.46
C ARG A 355 -23.06 3.90 20.10
N ALA A 356 -23.20 2.57 20.17
CA ALA A 356 -24.35 1.93 20.80
C ALA A 356 -24.44 2.28 22.30
N ASP A 357 -23.31 2.31 23.01
CA ASP A 357 -23.27 2.72 24.41
C ASP A 357 -23.65 4.19 24.61
N ARG A 358 -23.20 5.09 23.72
CA ARG A 358 -23.62 6.50 23.74
C ARG A 358 -25.12 6.66 23.49
N GLU A 359 -25.68 5.93 22.54
CA GLU A 359 -27.11 5.95 22.23
C GLU A 359 -27.93 5.44 23.44
N LYS A 360 -27.49 4.35 24.07
CA LYS A 360 -28.10 3.83 25.29
C LYS A 360 -28.04 4.85 26.44
N ASN A 361 -26.89 5.46 26.68
CA ASN A 361 -26.73 6.47 27.73
C ASN A 361 -27.59 7.72 27.47
N ALA A 362 -27.74 8.14 26.22
CA ALA A 362 -28.64 9.22 25.84
C ALA A 362 -30.10 8.84 26.13
N GLY A 363 -30.52 7.62 25.78
CA GLY A 363 -31.85 7.10 26.10
C GLY A 363 -32.12 7.02 27.61
N GLU A 364 -31.16 6.54 28.40
CA GLU A 364 -31.25 6.50 29.86
C GLU A 364 -31.35 7.92 30.46
N LYS A 365 -30.58 8.88 29.94
CA LYS A 365 -30.65 10.29 30.34
C LYS A 365 -32.04 10.88 30.07
N ASP A 366 -32.61 10.63 28.90
CA ASP A 366 -33.96 11.10 28.57
C ASP A 366 -35.01 10.46 29.48
N GLN A 367 -34.86 9.17 29.80
CA GLN A 367 -35.71 8.48 30.77
C GLN A 367 -35.62 9.13 32.16
N TYR A 368 -34.42 9.43 32.65
CA TYR A 368 -34.24 10.12 33.94
C TYR A 368 -34.86 11.53 33.95
N LEU A 369 -34.80 12.26 32.84
CA LEU A 369 -35.46 13.56 32.72
C LEU A 369 -36.99 13.44 32.76
N LEU A 370 -37.56 12.41 32.13
CA LEU A 370 -38.99 12.13 32.20
C LEU A 370 -39.43 11.79 33.63
N ASP A 371 -38.68 10.92 34.31
CA ASP A 371 -38.94 10.53 35.69
C ASP A 371 -38.83 11.73 36.65
N LEU A 372 -37.81 12.58 36.48
CA LEU A 372 -37.64 13.80 37.26
C LEU A 372 -38.84 14.74 37.10
N ARG A 373 -39.32 14.95 35.86
CA ARG A 373 -40.51 15.78 35.60
C ARG A 373 -41.77 15.16 36.22
N ALA A 374 -41.91 13.84 36.21
CA ALA A 374 -43.03 13.15 36.85
C ALA A 374 -42.99 13.32 38.38
N LEU A 375 -41.81 13.18 39.00
CA LEU A 375 -41.62 13.42 40.43
C LEU A 375 -41.87 14.87 40.83
N GLN A 376 -41.39 15.84 40.03
CA GLN A 376 -41.65 17.25 40.24
C GLN A 376 -43.14 17.57 40.20
N ARG A 377 -43.90 17.01 39.23
CA ARG A 377 -45.35 17.14 39.18
C ARG A 377 -46.02 16.57 40.43
N ARG A 378 -45.64 15.36 40.85
CA ARG A 378 -46.18 14.74 42.06
C ARG A 378 -45.88 15.53 43.33
N ASN A 379 -44.67 16.07 43.46
CA ASN A 379 -44.31 16.94 44.58
C ASN A 379 -45.12 18.23 44.57
N GLN A 380 -45.35 18.83 43.41
CA GLN A 380 -46.22 19.99 43.26
C GLN A 380 -47.66 19.69 43.71
N GLU A 381 -48.23 18.56 43.27
CA GLU A 381 -49.55 18.09 43.71
C GLU A 381 -49.63 17.88 45.24
N LEU A 382 -48.58 17.32 45.85
CA LEU A 382 -48.51 17.15 47.30
C LEU A 382 -48.42 18.49 48.05
N ILE A 383 -47.63 19.44 47.54
CA ILE A 383 -47.53 20.80 48.11
C ILE A 383 -48.89 21.49 48.03
N GLU A 384 -49.59 21.37 46.89
CA GLU A 384 -50.94 21.91 46.71
C GLU A 384 -51.95 21.26 47.67
N ALA A 385 -51.93 19.93 47.82
CA ALA A 385 -52.80 19.22 48.77
C ALA A 385 -52.53 19.63 50.22
N LEU A 386 -51.27 19.78 50.62
CA LEU A 386 -50.89 20.29 51.94
C LEU A 386 -51.37 21.73 52.14
N ALA A 387 -51.16 22.61 51.16
CA ALA A 387 -51.65 23.98 51.22
C ALA A 387 -53.18 24.05 51.35
N GLU A 388 -53.90 23.19 50.64
CA GLU A 388 -55.36 23.10 50.72
C GLU A 388 -55.82 22.57 52.09
N SER A 389 -55.13 21.58 52.64
CA SER A 389 -55.37 21.10 54.02
C SER A 389 -55.11 22.19 55.07
N HIS A 390 -54.09 23.02 54.89
CA HIS A 390 -53.79 24.13 55.79
C HIS A 390 -54.84 25.24 55.69
N LYS A 391 -55.37 25.52 54.50
CA LYS A 391 -56.51 26.43 54.31
C LYS A 391 -57.78 25.89 54.98
N ALA A 392 -58.08 24.60 54.81
CA ALA A 392 -59.20 23.94 55.47
C ALA A 392 -59.07 23.95 57.00
N SER A 393 -57.86 23.73 57.54
CA SER A 393 -57.58 23.78 58.99
C SER A 393 -57.70 25.19 59.58
N LYS A 394 -57.34 26.22 58.81
CA LYS A 394 -57.41 27.63 59.22
C LYS A 394 -58.85 28.18 59.23
N ALA A 395 -59.79 27.51 58.54
CA ALA A 395 -61.21 27.81 58.60
C ALA A 395 -61.93 27.16 59.81
N SER A 396 -61.26 26.29 60.58
CA SER A 396 -61.85 25.50 61.67
C SER A 396 -61.26 25.78 63.07
N SER A 397 -60.42 26.81 63.25
CA SER A 397 -59.74 27.05 64.52
C SER A 397 -59.67 28.52 64.95
N THR A 398 -60.80 29.04 65.43
CA THR A 398 -60.83 30.05 66.51
C THR A 398 -61.01 29.33 67.85
N ALA A 399 -59.90 28.99 68.53
CA ALA A 399 -59.75 29.04 69.99
C ALA A 399 -58.45 28.36 70.48
N SER A 400 -57.80 29.07 71.42
CA SER A 400 -56.98 28.56 72.52
C SER A 400 -55.44 28.53 72.40
N SER A 401 -54.91 29.33 73.32
CA SER A 401 -53.58 29.73 73.75
C SER A 401 -52.73 28.71 74.54
N LEU A 402 -51.40 28.84 74.37
CA LEU A 402 -50.29 28.78 75.36
C LEU A 402 -49.93 27.46 76.10
N SER A 403 -48.73 26.90 75.84
CA SER A 403 -47.51 27.00 76.70
C SER A 403 -46.53 25.79 76.67
N SER A 404 -45.24 26.12 76.57
CA SER A 404 -44.00 25.52 77.11
C SER A 404 -43.73 23.99 77.16
N SER A 405 -42.61 23.60 76.53
CA SER A 405 -41.49 22.90 77.23
C SER A 405 -40.17 23.11 76.49
N ARG A 406 -39.18 23.68 77.20
CA ARG A 406 -37.76 23.73 76.83
C ARG A 406 -37.05 22.54 77.48
N SER A 407 -36.28 21.77 76.71
CA SER A 407 -35.12 20.97 77.15
C SER A 407 -34.31 20.65 75.88
N SER A 408 -33.23 21.37 75.57
CA SER A 408 -31.87 21.22 76.10
C SER A 408 -31.24 19.84 75.85
N LEU A 409 -30.25 19.85 74.94
CA LEU A 409 -29.12 18.94 74.75
C LEU A 409 -29.38 17.51 74.24
N ARG A 410 -29.29 17.35 72.91
CA ARG A 410 -28.31 16.42 72.34
C ARG A 410 -27.89 16.84 70.92
N GLU A 411 -26.74 17.49 70.89
CA GLU A 411 -25.75 17.41 69.81
C GLU A 411 -25.43 15.92 69.53
N GLU A 412 -25.29 15.54 68.26
CA GLU A 412 -24.92 14.22 67.68
C GLU A 412 -26.04 13.53 66.90
N GLN A 413 -26.12 13.88 65.60
CA GLN A 413 -26.19 12.95 64.44
C GLN A 413 -26.65 13.76 63.22
N ARG A 414 -25.70 14.48 62.60
CA ARG A 414 -25.77 14.80 61.18
C ARG A 414 -25.15 13.63 60.39
N PRO A 415 -25.89 12.96 59.50
CA PRO A 415 -25.27 12.36 58.34
C PRO A 415 -24.82 13.51 57.43
N VAL A 416 -23.51 13.69 57.28
CA VAL A 416 -22.93 14.51 56.21
C VAL A 416 -23.30 13.82 54.89
N LEU A 417 -24.15 14.47 54.10
CA LEU A 417 -24.36 14.12 52.70
C LEU A 417 -23.22 14.77 51.90
N ASP A 418 -22.21 13.97 51.56
CA ASP A 418 -21.28 14.23 50.47
C ASP A 418 -22.04 14.28 49.13
N PRO A 419 -21.76 15.24 48.23
CA PRO A 419 -22.36 15.28 46.91
C PRO A 419 -21.58 14.39 45.94
N THR A 420 -21.53 13.07 46.18
CA THR A 420 -21.10 12.10 45.14
C THR A 420 -21.70 10.72 45.42
N GLY A 421 -22.99 10.58 45.14
CA GLY A 421 -23.68 9.29 45.19
C GLY A 421 -23.42 8.45 43.95
N ALA A 422 -22.26 7.79 43.89
CA ALA A 422 -22.03 6.60 43.06
C ALA A 422 -20.79 5.83 43.57
N ALA A 423 -20.92 5.18 44.73
CA ALA A 423 -19.99 4.11 45.10
C ALA A 423 -20.77 3.00 45.78
N SER A 424 -20.96 1.92 45.02
CA SER A 424 -21.42 0.63 45.48
C SER A 424 -20.62 0.21 46.71
N ARG A 425 -21.30 -0.36 47.72
CA ARG A 425 -20.67 -1.11 48.79
C ARG A 425 -19.99 -2.35 48.19
N THR A 426 -18.76 -2.20 47.72
CA THR A 426 -17.86 -3.34 47.51
C THR A 426 -17.20 -3.62 48.85
N SER A 427 -17.35 -4.86 49.31
CA SER A 427 -16.49 -5.51 50.31
C SER A 427 -15.06 -4.96 50.28
N ASP A 428 -14.49 -4.69 51.47
CA ASP A 428 -13.07 -4.41 51.68
C ASP A 428 -12.20 -5.34 50.82
N THR A 429 -11.79 -4.85 49.65
CA THR A 429 -10.95 -5.57 48.72
C THR A 429 -9.52 -5.31 49.17
N THR A 430 -9.08 -6.03 50.20
CA THR A 430 -7.65 -6.09 50.54
C THR A 430 -6.89 -6.64 49.35
N LEU A 431 -6.20 -5.76 48.62
CA LEU A 431 -5.42 -6.08 47.44
C LEU A 431 -4.13 -6.77 47.90
N ARG A 432 -3.84 -7.98 47.42
CA ARG A 432 -2.68 -8.75 47.86
C ARG A 432 -1.63 -8.89 46.76
N CYS A 433 -0.36 -8.79 47.15
CA CYS A 433 0.76 -9.10 46.25
C CYS A 433 0.78 -10.60 45.93
N PRO A 434 0.77 -11.02 44.65
CA PRO A 434 0.80 -12.45 44.29
C PRO A 434 2.14 -13.13 44.64
N ILE A 435 3.20 -12.35 44.87
CA ILE A 435 4.55 -12.87 45.13
C ILE A 435 4.77 -13.14 46.62
N CYS A 436 4.38 -12.19 47.49
CA CYS A 436 4.63 -12.30 48.93
C CYS A 436 3.36 -12.24 49.80
N SER A 437 2.18 -12.23 49.20
CA SER A 437 0.85 -12.29 49.86
C SER A 437 0.53 -11.16 50.84
N LYS A 438 1.33 -10.08 50.86
CA LYS A 438 1.09 -8.88 51.68
C LYS A 438 -0.13 -8.12 51.17
N SER A 439 -0.98 -7.66 52.08
CA SER A 439 -2.20 -6.90 51.77
C SER A 439 -1.97 -5.39 51.80
N PHE A 440 -2.61 -4.69 50.87
CA PHE A 440 -2.52 -3.25 50.66
C PHE A 440 -3.92 -2.67 50.49
N ASN A 441 -4.08 -1.43 50.95
CA ASN A 441 -5.37 -0.73 50.98
C ASN A 441 -5.62 0.10 49.72
N THR A 442 -4.60 0.28 48.87
CA THR A 442 -4.70 1.06 47.63
C THR A 442 -3.92 0.37 46.50
N LEU A 443 -4.45 0.47 45.27
CA LEU A 443 -3.87 -0.18 44.09
C LEU A 443 -2.47 0.36 43.75
N SER A 444 -2.24 1.67 43.89
CA SER A 444 -0.93 2.26 43.55
C SER A 444 0.20 1.74 44.43
N VAL A 445 -0.09 1.53 45.73
CA VAL A 445 0.88 0.97 46.68
C VAL A 445 1.13 -0.50 46.39
N LEU A 446 0.10 -1.27 46.03
CA LEU A 446 0.29 -2.65 45.58
C LEU A 446 1.15 -2.70 44.31
N GLN A 447 0.88 -1.85 43.32
CA GLN A 447 1.60 -1.86 42.03
C GLN A 447 3.08 -1.51 42.20
N SER A 448 3.39 -0.47 42.99
CA SER A 448 4.77 -0.14 43.37
C SER A 448 5.45 -1.30 44.08
N HIS A 449 4.76 -1.94 45.02
CA HIS A 449 5.31 -3.06 45.76
C HIS A 449 5.52 -4.31 44.91
N VAL A 450 4.61 -4.62 43.97
CA VAL A 450 4.75 -5.75 43.05
C VAL A 450 5.97 -5.58 42.15
N ASN A 451 6.21 -4.37 41.63
CA ASN A 451 7.42 -4.08 40.85
C ASN A 451 8.68 -4.29 41.71
N ASP A 452 8.71 -3.74 42.93
CA ASP A 452 9.85 -3.94 43.85
C ASP A 452 10.04 -5.42 44.27
N CYS A 453 8.96 -6.20 44.33
CA CYS A 453 9.00 -7.62 44.66
C CYS A 453 9.41 -8.51 43.49
N LEU A 454 9.14 -8.08 42.25
CA LEU A 454 9.64 -8.73 41.03
C LEU A 454 11.15 -8.52 40.88
N ASP A 455 11.67 -7.36 41.25
CA ASP A 455 13.09 -7.04 41.08
C ASP A 455 13.99 -7.70 42.16
N LYS A 456 13.42 -8.21 43.25
CA LYS A 456 14.14 -8.76 44.41
C LYS A 456 14.07 -10.29 44.56
N ASN A 457 13.31 -10.97 43.71
CA ASN A 457 13.26 -12.42 43.60
C ASN A 457 13.77 -12.85 42.22
#